data_AF-A0A1Q2MHN5-F1
#
_entry.id   AF-A0A1Q2MHN5-F1
#
_cell.length_a   1.000
_cell.length_b   1.000
_cell.length_c   1.000
_cell.angle_alpha   90.00
_cell.angle_beta   90.00
_cell.angle_gamma   90.00
#
_symmetry.space_group_name_H-M   'P 1'
#
loop_
_entity.id
_entity.type
_entity.pdbx_description
1 polymer ?
#
loop_
_entity_poly.entity_id
_entity_poly.type
_entity_poly.pdbx_seq_one_letter_code
_entity_poly.pdbx_strand_id
1 'polypeptide(L)'
;MEKWHDHSLLRQELVDRRCRTADEVAMWVKDTAKRSAQNTASNPSAMSSAYAMISANAALVLINVACGLLNRQISALANEFEQKGGFSERMYRVRSNRRK
;
A
#
# COMPACT_ATOMS: atom_id res chain seq x y z
N MET A 1 -10.14 14.07 -13.52
CA MET A 1 -10.10 12.75 -12.85
C MET A 1 -10.45 12.99 -11.40
N GLU A 2 -11.59 12.51 -10.93
CA GLU A 2 -12.00 12.70 -9.54
C GLU A 2 -11.20 11.76 -8.64
N LYS A 3 -10.56 12.32 -7.61
CA LYS A 3 -9.71 11.60 -6.68
C LYS A 3 -10.56 11.11 -5.50
N TRP A 4 -10.35 9.88 -5.04
CA TRP A 4 -10.96 9.42 -3.80
C TRP A 4 -10.48 10.27 -2.62
N HIS A 5 -11.43 10.89 -1.91
CA HIS A 5 -11.18 11.57 -0.64
C HIS A 5 -10.91 10.55 0.47
N ASP A 6 -10.37 11.02 1.59
CA ASP A 6 -9.88 10.15 2.68
C ASP A 6 -10.93 9.19 3.25
N HIS A 7 -12.22 9.55 3.16
CA HIS A 7 -13.37 8.74 3.61
C HIS A 7 -14.04 7.91 2.50
N SER A 8 -13.38 7.71 1.36
CA SER A 8 -13.92 6.85 0.30
C SER A 8 -14.04 5.40 0.77
N LEU A 9 -15.26 4.84 0.73
CA LEU A 9 -15.53 3.44 1.04
C LEU A 9 -14.71 2.49 0.15
N LEU A 10 -14.49 2.85 -1.12
CA LEU A 10 -13.68 2.06 -2.05
C LEU A 10 -12.20 2.01 -1.65
N ARG A 11 -11.68 3.14 -1.13
CA ARG A 11 -10.32 3.19 -0.58
C ARG A 11 -10.20 2.24 0.61
N GLN A 12 -11.16 2.29 1.52
CA GLN A 12 -11.17 1.46 2.72
C GLN A 12 -11.29 -0.03 2.37
N GLU A 13 -12.21 -0.39 1.46
CA GLU A 13 -12.38 -1.75 0.96
C GLU A 13 -11.09 -2.33 0.37
N LEU A 14 -10.37 -1.55 -0.45
CA LEU A 14 -9.09 -1.98 -1.03
C LEU A 14 -8.03 -2.23 0.05
N VAL A 15 -7.92 -1.34 1.04
CA VAL A 15 -6.96 -1.48 2.14
C VAL A 15 -7.29 -2.68 3.02
N ASP A 16 -8.56 -2.89 3.34
CA ASP A 16 -9.02 -3.99 4.19
C ASP A 16 -8.86 -5.36 3.52
N ARG A 17 -8.95 -5.40 2.19
CA ARG A 17 -8.72 -6.62 1.40
C ARG A 17 -7.29 -7.15 1.52
N ARG A 18 -6.31 -6.29 1.83
CA ARG A 18 -4.89 -6.65 2.02
C ARG A 18 -4.34 -7.55 0.90
N CYS A 19 -4.58 -7.14 -0.35
CA CYS A 19 -4.10 -7.86 -1.52
C CYS A 19 -2.59 -8.13 -1.42
N ARG A 20 -2.18 -9.37 -1.71
CA ARG A 20 -0.78 -9.80 -1.67
C ARG A 20 -0.07 -9.64 -3.01
N THR A 21 -0.83 -9.61 -4.10
CA THR A 21 -0.30 -9.55 -5.47
C THR A 21 -0.96 -8.43 -6.28
N ALA A 22 -0.28 -8.01 -7.35
CA ALA A 22 -0.85 -7.06 -8.31
C ALA A 22 -2.09 -7.64 -9.01
N ASP A 23 -2.13 -8.95 -9.24
CA ASP A 23 -3.27 -9.62 -9.86
C ASP A 23 -4.52 -9.56 -8.97
N GLU A 24 -4.37 -9.72 -7.65
CA GLU A 24 -5.48 -9.56 -6.70
C GLU A 24 -6.07 -8.14 -6.74
N VAL A 25 -5.22 -7.13 -6.91
CA VAL A 25 -5.67 -5.74 -7.10
C VAL A 25 -6.36 -5.59 -8.45
N ALA A 26 -5.80 -6.13 -9.53
CA ALA A 26 -6.39 -6.05 -10.87
C ALA A 26 -7.78 -6.71 -10.93
N MET A 27 -7.95 -7.87 -10.28
CA MET A 27 -9.25 -8.53 -10.13
C MET A 27 -10.24 -7.63 -9.37
N TRP A 28 -9.82 -7.06 -8.24
CA TRP A 28 -10.67 -6.14 -7.48
C TRP A 28 -11.07 -4.89 -8.27
N VAL A 29 -10.13 -4.31 -9.03
CA VAL A 29 -10.39 -3.16 -9.91
C VAL A 29 -11.43 -3.52 -10.98
N LYS A 30 -11.28 -4.68 -11.62
CA LYS A 30 -12.21 -5.16 -12.65
C LYS A 30 -13.62 -5.34 -12.09
N ASP A 31 -13.75 -5.99 -10.94
CA ASP A 31 -15.05 -6.22 -10.28
C ASP A 31 -15.69 -4.89 -9.85
N THR A 32 -14.90 -3.97 -9.31
CA THR A 32 -15.37 -2.65 -8.86
C THR A 32 -15.77 -1.75 -10.02
N ALA A 33 -15.00 -1.75 -11.11
CA ALA A 33 -15.36 -1.03 -12.33
C ALA A 33 -16.64 -1.57 -12.94
N LYS A 34 -16.82 -2.90 -12.97
CA LYS A 34 -18.05 -3.55 -13.45
C LYS A 34 -19.26 -3.14 -12.59
N ARG A 35 -19.13 -3.16 -11.25
CA ARG A 35 -20.17 -2.68 -10.31
C ARG A 35 -20.54 -1.22 -10.58
N SER A 36 -19.55 -0.35 -10.77
CA SER A 36 -19.74 1.09 -11.00
C SER A 36 -20.45 1.37 -12.32
N ALA A 37 -20.03 0.72 -13.40
CA ALA A 37 -20.56 0.98 -14.73
C ALA A 37 -21.92 0.27 -15.00
N GLN A 38 -22.29 -0.75 -14.23
CA GLN A 38 -23.66 -1.28 -14.21
C GLN A 38 -24.68 -0.25 -13.69
N ASN A 39 -24.26 0.67 -12.81
CA ASN A 39 -25.13 1.72 -12.26
C ASN A 39 -25.34 2.91 -13.22
N THR A 40 -24.54 3.05 -14.29
CA THR A 40 -24.46 4.28 -15.12
C THR A 40 -24.88 4.10 -16.59
N ALA A 41 -25.74 3.13 -16.87
CA ALA A 41 -26.14 2.68 -18.22
C ALA A 41 -24.99 1.99 -18.98
N SER A 42 -25.29 0.79 -19.49
CA SER A 42 -24.31 -0.17 -19.98
C SER A 42 -23.79 0.17 -21.38
N ASN A 43 -23.03 1.25 -21.52
CA ASN A 43 -22.27 1.53 -22.73
C ASN A 43 -20.76 1.22 -22.55
N PRO A 44 -20.06 0.71 -23.58
CA PRO A 44 -18.63 0.34 -23.49
C PRO A 44 -17.71 1.48 -23.06
N SER A 45 -18.04 2.73 -23.42
CA SER A 45 -17.29 3.93 -23.03
C SER A 45 -17.36 4.20 -21.52
N ALA A 46 -18.51 3.96 -20.89
CA ALA A 46 -18.67 4.11 -19.44
C ALA A 46 -17.86 3.06 -18.67
N MET A 47 -17.80 1.82 -19.18
CA MET A 47 -16.97 0.75 -18.61
C MET A 47 -15.48 1.09 -18.66
N SER A 48 -14.98 1.58 -19.79
CA SER A 48 -13.57 1.99 -19.95
C SER A 48 -13.22 3.16 -19.01
N SER A 49 -14.09 4.17 -18.93
CA SER A 49 -13.91 5.31 -18.04
C SER A 49 -13.89 4.89 -16.56
N ALA A 50 -14.83 4.02 -16.15
CA ALA A 50 -14.86 3.47 -14.80
C ALA A 50 -13.58 2.69 -14.49
N TYR A 51 -13.13 1.83 -15.40
CA TYR A 51 -11.89 1.06 -15.22
C TYR A 51 -10.67 1.97 -15.03
N ALA A 52 -10.52 3.00 -15.88
CA ALA A 52 -9.43 3.96 -15.77
C ALA A 52 -9.46 4.73 -14.44
N MET A 53 -10.65 5.18 -14.02
CA MET A 53 -10.84 5.93 -12.78
C MET A 53 -10.51 5.09 -11.54
N ILE A 54 -11.04 3.85 -11.47
CA ILE A 54 -10.81 2.94 -10.34
C ILE A 54 -9.34 2.52 -10.30
N SER A 55 -8.72 2.22 -11.46
CA SER A 55 -7.30 1.84 -11.54
C SER A 55 -6.38 2.94 -11.02
N ALA A 56 -6.58 4.18 -11.47
CA ALA A 56 -5.74 5.29 -11.07
C ALA A 56 -5.85 5.60 -9.57
N ASN A 57 -7.07 5.55 -9.02
CA ASN A 57 -7.28 5.75 -7.59
C ASN A 57 -6.70 4.59 -6.76
N ALA A 58 -6.85 3.34 -7.22
CA ALA A 58 -6.22 2.19 -6.56
C ALA A 58 -4.69 2.33 -6.51
N ALA A 59 -4.05 2.75 -7.61
CA ALA A 59 -2.62 3.00 -7.64
C ALA A 59 -2.19 4.07 -6.63
N LEU A 60 -2.91 5.19 -6.55
CA LEU A 60 -2.64 6.25 -5.57
C LEU A 60 -2.75 5.76 -4.13
N VAL A 61 -3.76 4.94 -3.81
CA VAL A 61 -3.92 4.33 -2.48
C VAL A 61 -2.73 3.44 -2.15
N LEU A 62 -2.31 2.57 -3.07
CA LEU A 62 -1.18 1.67 -2.86
C LEU A 62 0.15 2.41 -2.67
N ILE A 63 0.37 3.49 -3.44
CA ILE A 63 1.55 4.35 -3.27
C ILE A 63 1.57 4.95 -1.86
N ASN A 64 0.44 5.49 -1.39
CA ASN A 64 0.36 6.06 -0.04
C ASN A 64 0.61 5.02 1.05
N VAL A 65 0.06 3.81 0.88
CA VAL A 65 0.33 2.68 1.80
C VAL A 65 1.82 2.34 1.81
N ALA A 66 2.45 2.23 0.64
CA ALA A 66 3.88 1.95 0.53
C ALA A 66 4.74 3.03 1.20
N CYS A 67 4.45 4.32 0.96
CA CYS A 67 5.13 5.42 1.63
C CYS A 67 4.98 5.33 3.16
N GLY A 68 3.79 5.04 3.67
CA GLY A 68 3.55 4.87 5.11
C GLY A 68 4.34 3.70 5.70
N LEU A 69 4.43 2.57 4.99
CA LEU A 69 5.20 1.40 5.41
C LEU A 69 6.71 1.68 5.41
N LEU A 70 7.22 2.33 4.37
CA LEU A 70 8.63 2.72 4.27
C LEU A 70 9.02 3.69 5.38
N ASN A 71 8.18 4.67 5.70
CA ASN A 71 8.42 5.58 6.83
C ASN A 71 8.53 4.82 8.15
N ARG A 72 7.63 3.86 8.40
CA ARG A 72 7.68 3.01 9.61
C ARG A 72 8.94 2.16 9.66
N GLN A 73 9.38 1.61 8.52
CA GLN A 73 10.63 0.84 8.43
C GLN A 73 11.85 1.71 8.77
N ILE A 74 11.93 2.92 8.22
CA ILE A 74 13.02 3.86 8.50
C ILE A 74 13.03 4.23 9.99
N SER A 75 11.86 4.59 10.57
CA SER A 75 11.77 4.91 12.00
C SER A 75 12.17 3.73 12.90
N ALA A 76 11.74 2.51 12.55
CA ALA A 76 12.13 1.32 13.31
C ALA A 76 13.65 1.08 13.24
N LEU A 77 14.26 1.26 12.07
CA LEU A 77 15.70 1.09 11.86
C LEU A 77 16.51 2.15 12.62
N ALA A 78 16.03 3.40 12.64
CA ALA A 78 16.62 4.48 13.42
C ALA A 78 16.56 4.18 14.93
N ASN A 79 15.40 3.78 15.45
CA ASN A 79 15.24 3.40 16.86
C ASN A 79 16.16 2.22 17.24
N GLU A 80 16.28 1.22 16.38
CA GLU A 80 17.17 0.10 16.62
C GLU A 80 18.65 0.54 16.66
N PHE A 81 19.04 1.45 15.77
CA PHE A 81 20.38 2.02 15.75
C PHE A 81 20.70 2.80 17.03
N GLU A 82 19.79 3.66 17.49
CA GLU A 82 19.96 4.43 18.73
C GLU A 82 20.08 3.52 19.97
N GLN A 83 19.24 2.49 20.07
CA GLN A 83 19.22 1.61 21.25
C GLN A 83 20.37 0.60 21.28
N LYS A 84 20.72 0.02 20.12
CA LYS A 84 21.67 -1.10 20.07
C LYS A 84 23.06 -0.69 19.61
N GLY A 85 23.22 0.51 19.08
CA GLY A 85 24.40 0.94 18.34
C GLY A 85 24.45 0.34 16.94
N GLY A 86 25.36 0.84 16.10
CA GLY A 86 25.65 0.34 14.76
C GLY A 86 26.20 -1.09 14.75
N PHE A 87 26.37 -1.66 13.55
CA PHE A 87 26.86 -3.04 13.39
C PHE A 87 28.20 -3.29 14.12
N SER A 88 29.14 -2.35 14.03
CA SER A 88 30.45 -2.45 14.68
C SER A 88 30.35 -2.47 16.21
N GLU A 89 29.48 -1.64 16.79
CA GLU A 89 29.26 -1.58 18.24
C GLU A 89 28.60 -2.87 18.75
N ARG A 90 27.63 -3.40 17.99
CA ARG A 90 27.02 -4.70 18.30
C ARG A 90 28.04 -5.84 18.21
N MET A 91 28.85 -5.89 17.16
CA MET A 91 29.90 -6.90 17.00
C MET A 91 30.98 -6.77 18.07
N TYR A 92 31.36 -5.56 18.43
CA TYR A 92 32.29 -5.30 19.52
C TYR A 92 31.74 -5.81 20.85
N ARG A 93 30.48 -5.50 21.18
CA ARG A 93 29.81 -6.00 22.40
C ARG A 93 29.79 -7.52 22.46
N VAL A 94 29.45 -8.20 21.36
CA VAL A 94 29.46 -9.68 21.28
C VAL A 94 30.87 -10.25 21.47
N ARG A 95 31.88 -9.68 20.81
CA ARG A 95 33.28 -10.14 20.93
C ARG A 95 33.83 -9.92 22.33
N SER A 96 33.52 -8.78 22.95
CA SER A 96 33.92 -8.45 24.31
C SER A 96 33.30 -9.42 25.32
N ASN A 97 32.01 -9.73 25.20
CA ASN A 97 31.33 -10.71 26.06
C ASN A 97 31.88 -12.14 25.92
N ARG A 98 32.37 -12.54 24.74
CA ARG A 98 33.01 -13.86 24.54
C ARG A 98 34.42 -13.97 25.12
N ARG A 99 35.07 -12.85 25.43
CA ARG A 99 36.42 -12.80 26.01
C ARG A 99 36.40 -12.72 27.54
N LYS A 100 35.23 -12.52 28.14
CA LYS A 100 34.98 -12.71 29.57
C LYS A 100 34.68 -14.18 29.83
#